data_AF-A0A2N9I6A7-F1
#
_entry.id   AF-A0A2N9I6A7-F1
#
_cell.length_a   1.000
_cell.length_b   1.000
_cell.length_c   1.000
_cell.angle_alpha   90.00
_cell.angle_beta   90.00
_cell.angle_gamma   90.00
#
_symmetry.space_group_name_H-M   'P 1'
#
loop_
_entity.id
_entity.type
_entity.pdbx_description
1 polymer ?
#
loop_
_entity_poly.entity_id
_entity_poly.type
_entity_poly.pdbx_seq_one_letter_code
_entity_poly.pdbx_strand_id
1 'polypeptide(L)'
;MTGVVVDVGDGATHVVPVADGYVIGSSIKSIPISGKDVTLFVQQLMRERGEHVPPEDSFEVARKVKETYCYTCSDIVKEYNKHDKEPAKYIKQWRGIKPKTGAPYSCDIGYERFLGPEVFFNPEIYSSELSNPLPAVIDKCIQSAPIDTRRALYKVNYIGSGKIMLTLLLDIPMEQCNAALNIVLSGGSTMFKDFHRRLQRDLKKIVDARVFASEARLGGEVKAECFFSFFGAPSLLNLQSHPVEVNVVSHPIQRFAVWFGGSVLASTPEFFAACHTKAEYEEYGASICRTNPVFKGMY
;
A
#
# COMPACT_ATOMS: atom_id res chain seq x y z
N MET A 1 -10.90 -3.85 15.39
CA MET A 1 -10.28 -3.10 14.27
C MET A 1 -10.11 -4.03 13.08
N THR A 2 -10.72 -3.73 11.93
CA THR A 2 -10.65 -4.60 10.74
C THR A 2 -10.15 -3.81 9.53
N GLY A 3 -9.20 -4.37 8.78
CA GLY A 3 -8.58 -3.73 7.62
C GLY A 3 -7.39 -4.53 7.09
N VAL A 4 -6.73 -4.00 6.06
CA VAL A 4 -5.51 -4.60 5.49
C VAL A 4 -4.36 -3.62 5.67
N VAL A 5 -3.20 -4.10 6.12
CA VAL A 5 -1.96 -3.32 6.13
C VAL A 5 -1.13 -3.74 4.93
N VAL A 6 -0.71 -2.76 4.13
CA VAL A 6 0.22 -2.95 3.02
C VAL A 6 1.52 -2.29 3.42
N ASP A 7 2.47 -3.10 3.87
CA ASP A 7 3.80 -2.66 4.26
C ASP A 7 4.76 -2.85 3.08
N VAL A 8 5.38 -1.76 2.63
CA VAL A 8 6.37 -1.76 1.54
C VAL A 8 7.67 -1.18 2.08
N GLY A 9 8.52 -2.07 2.58
CA GLY A 9 9.85 -1.77 3.10
C GLY A 9 10.93 -1.74 2.02
N ASP A 10 12.19 -1.68 2.44
CA ASP A 10 13.34 -1.79 1.53
C ASP A 10 13.67 -3.25 1.19
N GLY A 11 13.40 -4.21 2.09
CA GLY A 11 13.71 -5.63 1.88
C GLY A 11 12.54 -6.51 1.47
N ALA A 12 11.31 -6.12 1.81
CA ALA A 12 10.13 -6.94 1.56
C ALA A 12 8.87 -6.09 1.45
N THR A 13 7.85 -6.66 0.79
CA THR A 13 6.49 -6.14 0.77
C THR A 13 5.53 -7.18 1.32
N HIS A 14 4.73 -6.78 2.30
CA HIS A 14 3.76 -7.63 2.98
C HIS A 14 2.36 -7.05 2.93
N VAL A 15 1.38 -7.91 2.64
CA VAL A 15 -0.05 -7.61 2.74
C VAL A 15 -0.62 -8.42 3.88
N VAL A 16 -1.00 -7.72 4.96
CA VAL A 16 -1.39 -8.32 6.24
C VAL A 16 -2.86 -7.98 6.52
N PRO A 17 -3.78 -8.94 6.40
CA PRO A 17 -5.18 -8.75 6.76
C PRO A 17 -5.35 -8.85 8.28
N VAL A 18 -6.09 -7.91 8.84
CA VAL A 18 -6.40 -7.82 10.27
C VAL A 18 -7.92 -7.79 10.43
N ALA A 19 -8.46 -8.69 11.25
CA ALA A 19 -9.87 -8.68 11.64
C ALA A 19 -9.95 -8.63 13.16
N ASP A 20 -10.75 -7.70 13.67
CA ASP A 20 -10.98 -7.52 15.10
C ASP A 20 -9.67 -7.42 15.90
N GLY A 21 -8.66 -6.75 15.33
CA GLY A 21 -7.35 -6.53 15.97
C GLY A 21 -6.40 -7.73 15.87
N TYR A 22 -6.85 -8.85 15.31
CA TYR A 22 -6.03 -10.05 15.09
C TYR A 22 -5.59 -10.16 13.64
N VAL A 23 -4.32 -10.52 13.46
CA VAL A 23 -3.79 -10.82 12.13
C VAL A 23 -4.35 -12.16 11.65
N ILE A 24 -4.95 -12.18 10.46
CA ILE A 24 -5.40 -13.42 9.80
C ILE A 24 -4.19 -14.06 9.11
N GLY A 25 -3.39 -14.77 9.89
CA GLY A 25 -2.09 -15.32 9.46
C GLY A 25 -2.14 -16.15 8.18
N SER A 26 -3.18 -16.97 8.01
CA SER A 26 -3.39 -17.82 6.82
C SER A 26 -3.58 -17.04 5.51
N SER A 27 -3.96 -15.77 5.61
CA SER A 27 -4.29 -14.92 4.47
C SER A 27 -3.17 -13.93 4.11
N ILE A 28 -2.09 -13.86 4.91
CA ILE A 28 -0.93 -13.01 4.62
C ILE A 28 -0.35 -13.37 3.24
N LYS A 29 0.01 -12.33 2.47
CA LYS A 29 0.73 -12.46 1.21
C LYS A 29 2.00 -11.62 1.26
N SER A 30 3.06 -12.12 0.64
CA SER A 30 4.27 -11.35 0.38
C SER A 30 4.45 -11.18 -1.13
N ILE A 31 5.12 -10.10 -1.51
CA ILE A 31 5.52 -9.82 -2.88
C ILE A 31 7.05 -9.73 -2.91
N PRO A 32 7.72 -10.42 -3.83
CA PRO A 32 9.17 -10.33 -4.01
C PRO A 32 9.56 -9.04 -4.77
N ILE A 33 8.98 -7.91 -4.35
CA ILE A 33 9.26 -6.56 -4.86
C ILE A 33 9.29 -5.64 -3.65
N SER A 34 10.34 -4.87 -3.49
CA SER A 34 10.54 -3.95 -2.38
C SER A 34 11.13 -2.62 -2.86
N GLY A 35 11.37 -1.71 -1.91
CA GLY A 35 12.08 -0.45 -2.17
C GLY A 35 13.47 -0.63 -2.75
N LYS A 36 14.16 -1.74 -2.46
CA LYS A 36 15.47 -2.05 -3.03
C LYS A 36 15.35 -2.41 -4.51
N ASP A 37 14.33 -3.17 -4.90
CA ASP A 37 14.12 -3.54 -6.30
C ASP A 37 13.80 -2.32 -7.16
N VAL A 38 13.02 -1.37 -6.62
CA VAL A 38 12.82 -0.05 -7.26
C VAL A 38 14.16 0.68 -7.44
N THR A 39 15.03 0.69 -6.42
CA THR A 39 16.35 1.30 -6.53
C THR A 39 17.20 0.64 -7.61
N LEU A 40 17.22 -0.69 -7.67
CA LEU A 40 17.96 -1.46 -8.67
C LEU A 40 17.43 -1.19 -10.08
N PHE A 41 16.11 -1.09 -10.24
CA PHE A 41 15.49 -0.77 -11.52
C PHE A 41 15.84 0.66 -11.98
N VAL A 42 15.78 1.65 -11.09
CA VAL A 42 16.22 3.03 -11.38
C VAL A 42 17.70 3.03 -11.79
N GLN A 43 18.55 2.30 -11.07
CA GLN A 43 19.97 2.16 -11.39
C GLN A 43 20.19 1.58 -12.80
N GLN A 44 19.43 0.54 -13.16
CA GLN A 44 19.48 -0.07 -14.49
C GLN A 44 19.07 0.92 -15.58
N LEU A 45 17.96 1.63 -15.42
CA LEU A 45 17.47 2.61 -16.40
C LEU A 45 18.48 3.75 -16.63
N MET A 46 19.10 4.27 -15.57
CA MET A 46 20.14 5.30 -15.69
C MET A 46 21.37 4.77 -16.44
N ARG A 47 21.74 3.51 -16.21
CA ARG A 47 22.88 2.86 -16.88
C ARG A 47 22.60 2.63 -18.37
N GLU A 48 21.40 2.17 -18.71
CA GLU A 48 20.99 1.93 -20.11
C GLU A 48 20.94 3.22 -20.93
N ARG A 49 20.59 4.35 -20.31
CA ARG A 49 20.65 5.68 -20.92
C ARG A 49 22.08 6.22 -21.10
N GLY A 50 23.08 5.57 -20.52
CA GLY A 50 24.48 6.01 -20.59
C GLY A 50 24.81 7.18 -19.67
N GLU A 51 24.09 7.34 -18.55
CA GLU A 51 24.39 8.38 -17.56
C GLU A 51 25.75 8.14 -16.89
N HIS A 52 26.56 9.19 -16.78
CA HIS A 52 27.95 9.10 -16.32
C HIS A 52 28.06 9.12 -14.78
N VAL A 53 27.38 8.19 -14.13
CA VAL A 53 27.44 8.02 -12.66
C VAL A 53 28.63 7.11 -12.29
N PRO A 54 29.48 7.50 -11.31
CA PRO A 54 30.56 6.65 -10.83
C PRO A 54 30.02 5.30 -10.34
N PRO A 55 30.62 4.16 -10.72
CA PRO A 55 30.15 2.83 -10.30
C PRO A 55 30.04 2.67 -8.78
N GLU A 56 30.95 3.28 -8.02
CA GLU A 56 30.95 3.29 -6.56
C GLU A 56 29.73 3.99 -5.95
N ASP A 57 29.19 5.00 -6.61
CA ASP A 57 28.05 5.80 -6.14
C ASP A 57 26.74 5.39 -6.81
N SER A 58 26.80 4.51 -7.81
CA SER A 58 25.67 4.21 -8.70
C SER A 58 24.41 3.80 -7.96
N PHE A 59 24.53 2.92 -6.97
CA PHE A 59 23.38 2.49 -6.15
C PHE A 59 22.84 3.60 -5.25
N GLU A 60 23.74 4.37 -4.63
CA GLU A 60 23.39 5.44 -3.71
C GLU A 60 22.72 6.62 -4.43
N VAL A 61 23.19 6.95 -5.63
CA VAL A 61 22.56 7.94 -6.51
C VAL A 61 21.18 7.46 -6.93
N ALA A 62 21.04 6.21 -7.40
CA ALA A 62 19.75 5.64 -7.76
C ALA A 62 18.75 5.68 -6.59
N ARG A 63 19.22 5.39 -5.37
CA ARG A 63 18.40 5.46 -4.15
C ARG A 63 17.93 6.89 -3.85
N LYS A 64 18.82 7.88 -3.96
CA LYS A 64 18.46 9.30 -3.80
C LYS A 64 17.52 9.78 -4.90
N VAL A 65 17.72 9.32 -6.13
CA VAL A 65 16.84 9.62 -7.27
C VAL A 65 15.44 9.06 -7.02
N LYS A 66 15.36 7.80 -6.56
CA LYS A 66 14.11 7.17 -6.11
C LYS A 66 13.40 8.02 -5.06
N GLU A 67 14.10 8.37 -3.98
CA GLU A 67 13.50 9.08 -2.84
C GLU A 67 13.10 10.53 -3.17
N THR A 68 13.81 11.18 -4.10
CA THR A 68 13.63 12.63 -4.37
C THR A 68 12.71 12.91 -5.55
N TYR A 69 12.79 12.10 -6.63
CA TYR A 69 12.19 12.46 -7.92
C TYR A 69 11.12 11.49 -8.41
N CYS A 70 11.00 10.30 -7.81
CA CYS A 70 10.06 9.31 -8.27
C CYS A 70 8.63 9.57 -7.81
N TYR A 71 7.66 9.21 -8.64
CA TYR A 71 6.23 9.36 -8.41
C TYR A 71 5.45 8.31 -9.17
N THR A 72 4.23 8.02 -8.72
CA THR A 72 3.35 7.09 -9.43
C THR A 72 2.55 7.84 -10.49
N CYS A 73 2.55 7.32 -11.72
CA CYS A 73 1.75 7.89 -12.81
C CYS A 73 0.40 7.16 -12.93
N SER A 74 -0.55 7.75 -13.66
CA SER A 74 -1.86 7.16 -13.90
C SER A 74 -1.91 6.27 -15.15
N ASP A 75 -1.08 6.60 -16.15
CA ASP A 75 -1.01 5.99 -17.47
C ASP A 75 0.42 6.25 -18.00
N ILE A 76 1.17 5.17 -18.23
CA ILE A 76 2.58 5.21 -18.62
C ILE A 76 2.76 5.87 -19.98
N VAL A 77 1.91 5.52 -20.96
CA VAL A 77 2.02 6.01 -22.34
C VAL A 77 1.78 7.50 -22.40
N LYS A 78 0.78 8.00 -21.66
CA LYS A 78 0.55 9.45 -21.54
C LYS A 78 1.70 10.15 -20.85
N GLU A 79 2.35 9.50 -19.89
CA GLU A 79 3.46 10.09 -19.16
C GLU A 79 4.72 10.21 -20.05
N TYR A 80 5.04 9.18 -20.84
CA TYR A 80 6.08 9.27 -21.89
C TYR A 80 5.84 10.45 -22.83
N ASN A 81 4.63 10.54 -23.40
CA ASN A 81 4.28 11.63 -24.30
C ASN A 81 4.46 13.04 -23.70
N LYS A 82 4.28 13.21 -22.38
CA LYS A 82 4.52 14.49 -21.71
C LYS A 82 6.01 14.80 -21.59
N HIS A 83 6.81 13.80 -21.22
CA HIS A 83 8.26 13.96 -21.09
C HIS A 83 8.90 14.26 -22.46
N ASP A 84 8.43 13.61 -23.52
CA ASP A 84 8.95 13.81 -24.88
C ASP A 84 8.57 15.17 -25.47
N LYS A 85 7.36 15.67 -25.16
CA LYS A 85 6.88 16.98 -25.62
C LYS A 85 7.53 18.15 -24.87
N GLU A 86 7.80 17.99 -23.58
CA GLU A 86 8.31 19.06 -22.71
C GLU A 86 9.56 18.62 -21.90
N PRO A 87 10.66 18.19 -22.55
CA PRO A 87 11.82 17.62 -21.86
C PRO A 87 12.45 18.59 -20.85
N ALA A 88 12.51 19.89 -21.17
CA ALA A 88 13.07 20.92 -20.30
C ALA A 88 12.34 21.05 -18.94
N LYS A 89 11.08 20.64 -18.86
CA LYS A 89 10.27 20.70 -17.63
C LYS A 89 10.41 19.43 -16.79
N TYR A 90 10.50 18.28 -17.46
CA TYR A 90 10.43 16.97 -16.82
C TYR A 90 11.79 16.34 -16.55
N ILE A 91 12.79 16.58 -17.39
CA ILE A 91 14.16 16.13 -17.11
C ILE A 91 14.71 16.96 -15.94
N LYS A 92 15.23 16.27 -14.92
CA LYS A 92 15.93 16.87 -13.78
C LYS A 92 17.41 16.58 -13.87
N GLN A 93 18.20 17.36 -13.15
CA GLN A 93 19.66 17.25 -13.16
C GLN A 93 20.13 16.89 -11.76
N TRP A 94 20.82 15.76 -11.64
CA TRP A 94 21.56 15.41 -10.44
C TRP A 94 22.99 15.92 -10.58
N ARG A 95 23.58 16.40 -9.48
CA ARG A 95 24.98 16.79 -9.43
C ARG A 95 25.62 16.12 -8.23
N GLY A 96 26.82 15.59 -8.44
CA GLY A 96 27.61 14.95 -7.40
C GLY A 96 29.10 15.23 -7.57
N ILE A 97 29.88 14.78 -6.61
CA ILE A 97 31.34 14.88 -6.60
C ILE A 97 31.87 13.46 -6.57
N LYS A 98 32.80 13.12 -7.47
CA LYS A 98 33.42 11.80 -7.51
C LYS A 98 34.26 11.57 -6.25
N PRO A 99 34.03 10.52 -5.45
CA PRO A 99 34.73 10.31 -4.18
C PRO A 99 36.26 10.23 -4.34
N LYS A 100 36.75 9.65 -5.44
CA LYS A 100 38.19 9.42 -5.65
C LYS A 100 38.92 10.61 -6.26
N THR A 101 38.31 11.33 -7.19
CA THR A 101 38.98 12.39 -7.95
C THR A 101 38.59 13.80 -7.50
N GLY A 102 37.53 13.94 -6.69
CA GLY A 102 36.96 15.24 -6.33
C GLY A 102 36.34 15.99 -7.52
N ALA A 103 36.31 15.39 -8.72
CA ALA A 103 35.76 16.02 -9.90
C ALA A 103 34.23 16.04 -9.83
N PRO A 104 33.56 17.12 -10.28
CA PRO A 104 32.12 17.15 -10.37
C PRO A 104 31.63 16.18 -11.46
N TYR A 105 30.46 15.59 -11.25
CA TYR A 105 29.70 14.89 -12.29
C TYR A 105 28.24 15.34 -12.24
N SER A 106 27.55 15.20 -13.37
CA SER A 106 26.11 15.39 -13.45
C SER A 106 25.47 14.26 -14.24
N CYS A 107 24.22 13.96 -13.94
CA CYS A 107 23.40 13.04 -14.72
C CYS A 107 21.97 13.54 -14.84
N ASP A 108 21.34 13.19 -15.95
CA ASP A 108 19.98 13.56 -16.27
C ASP A 108 19.03 12.52 -15.70
N ILE A 109 17.99 12.99 -15.02
CA ILE A 109 16.96 12.17 -14.41
C ILE A 109 15.68 12.32 -15.23
N GLY A 110 15.26 11.24 -15.89
CA GLY A 110 14.18 11.24 -16.88
C GLY A 110 13.02 10.29 -16.55
N TYR A 111 12.88 9.24 -17.35
CA TYR A 111 11.74 8.31 -17.30
C TYR A 111 11.72 7.44 -16.05
N GLU A 112 12.87 7.17 -15.43
CA GLU A 112 13.00 6.42 -14.18
C GLU A 112 12.14 7.00 -13.05
N ARG A 113 11.78 8.28 -13.14
CA ARG A 113 10.91 8.97 -12.19
C ARG A 113 9.52 8.33 -12.08
N PHE A 114 8.91 7.93 -13.20
CA PHE A 114 7.61 7.27 -13.17
C PHE A 114 7.70 5.77 -13.38
N LEU A 115 8.76 5.28 -14.03
CA LEU A 115 8.97 3.85 -14.23
C LEU A 115 9.41 3.14 -12.94
N GLY A 116 10.19 3.79 -12.09
CA GLY A 116 10.67 3.21 -10.82
C GLY A 116 9.52 2.64 -9.99
N PRO A 117 8.52 3.46 -9.57
CA PRO A 117 7.37 2.97 -8.81
C PRO A 117 6.41 2.06 -9.60
N GLU A 118 6.50 2.05 -10.93
CA GLU A 118 5.60 1.27 -11.78
C GLU A 118 5.81 -0.24 -11.61
N VAL A 119 6.96 -0.68 -11.08
CA VAL A 119 7.21 -2.10 -10.76
C VAL A 119 6.18 -2.71 -9.80
N PHE A 120 5.52 -1.90 -8.96
CA PHE A 120 4.44 -2.38 -8.09
C PHE A 120 3.13 -2.62 -8.84
N PHE A 121 2.92 -1.97 -9.99
CA PHE A 121 1.67 -2.01 -10.75
C PHE A 121 1.80 -2.81 -12.05
N ASN A 122 3.00 -2.91 -12.61
CA ASN A 122 3.35 -3.69 -13.79
C ASN A 122 4.72 -4.35 -13.54
N PRO A 123 4.78 -5.40 -12.70
CA PRO A 123 6.05 -6.02 -12.28
C PRO A 123 6.87 -6.63 -13.42
N GLU A 124 6.20 -6.99 -14.53
CA GLU A 124 6.82 -7.56 -15.72
C GLU A 124 7.87 -6.64 -16.37
N ILE A 125 7.80 -5.32 -16.13
CA ILE A 125 8.81 -4.37 -16.64
C ILE A 125 10.18 -4.53 -15.97
N TYR A 126 10.20 -5.13 -14.78
CA TYR A 126 11.40 -5.36 -13.98
C TYR A 126 11.85 -6.82 -14.04
N SER A 127 10.92 -7.76 -13.92
CA SER A 127 11.22 -9.19 -14.01
C SER A 127 10.07 -9.95 -14.67
N SER A 128 10.40 -10.75 -15.69
CA SER A 128 9.45 -11.62 -16.38
C SER A 128 8.86 -12.73 -15.49
N GLU A 129 9.51 -13.03 -14.37
CA GLU A 129 9.02 -14.02 -13.39
C GLU A 129 7.90 -13.47 -12.51
N LEU A 130 7.75 -12.14 -12.46
CA LEU A 130 6.81 -11.44 -11.61
C LEU A 130 5.65 -10.93 -12.44
N SER A 131 4.51 -11.62 -12.38
CA SER A 131 3.30 -11.25 -13.13
C SER A 131 2.20 -10.63 -12.29
N ASN A 132 2.26 -10.75 -10.95
CA ASN A 132 1.18 -10.32 -10.07
C ASN A 132 1.42 -8.89 -9.54
N PRO A 133 0.65 -7.88 -9.98
CA PRO A 133 0.79 -6.52 -9.46
C PRO A 133 0.25 -6.42 -8.03
N LEU A 134 0.74 -5.43 -7.27
CA LEU A 134 0.35 -5.20 -5.88
C LEU A 134 -1.18 -5.15 -5.64
N PRO A 135 -1.99 -4.45 -6.46
CA PRO A 135 -3.45 -4.48 -6.32
C PRO A 135 -4.04 -5.90 -6.39
N ALA A 136 -3.54 -6.76 -7.29
CA ALA A 136 -4.02 -8.13 -7.44
C ALA A 136 -3.63 -9.01 -6.23
N VAL A 137 -2.45 -8.78 -5.66
CA VAL A 137 -2.01 -9.48 -4.44
C VAL A 137 -2.85 -9.06 -3.23
N ILE A 138 -3.21 -7.78 -3.12
CA ILE A 138 -4.12 -7.29 -2.06
C ILE A 138 -5.49 -7.96 -2.20
N ASP A 139 -6.03 -7.98 -3.41
CA ASP A 139 -7.30 -8.64 -3.67
C ASP A 139 -7.25 -10.13 -3.30
N LYS A 140 -6.21 -10.85 -3.73
CA LYS A 140 -5.99 -12.27 -3.39
C LYS A 140 -5.85 -12.50 -1.88
N CYS A 141 -5.16 -11.61 -1.17
CA CYS A 141 -5.05 -11.62 0.29
C CYS A 141 -6.43 -11.58 0.94
N ILE A 142 -7.25 -10.58 0.55
CA ILE A 142 -8.61 -10.43 1.07
C ILE A 142 -9.50 -11.62 0.67
N GLN A 143 -9.39 -12.11 -0.56
CA GLN A 143 -10.16 -13.28 -1.01
C GLN A 143 -9.77 -14.58 -0.31
N SER A 144 -8.56 -14.69 0.24
CA SER A 144 -8.18 -15.86 1.06
C SER A 144 -8.68 -15.79 2.50
N ALA A 145 -9.16 -14.64 2.96
CA ALA A 145 -9.74 -14.47 4.29
C ALA A 145 -11.12 -15.16 4.42
N PRO A 146 -11.58 -15.44 5.65
CA PRO A 146 -12.95 -15.92 5.90
C PRO A 146 -13.99 -15.01 5.25
N ILE A 147 -15.06 -15.60 4.69
CA ILE A 147 -16.04 -14.88 3.86
C ILE A 147 -16.67 -13.69 4.59
N ASP A 148 -16.92 -13.82 5.89
CA ASP A 148 -17.59 -12.83 6.73
C ASP A 148 -16.74 -11.55 6.92
N THR A 149 -15.42 -11.66 6.84
CA THR A 149 -14.51 -10.52 7.06
C THR A 149 -14.17 -9.77 5.78
N ARG A 150 -14.31 -10.41 4.60
CA ARG A 150 -13.82 -9.85 3.31
C ARG A 150 -14.37 -8.48 2.99
N ARG A 151 -15.68 -8.28 3.19
CA ARG A 151 -16.33 -6.99 2.89
C ARG A 151 -15.76 -5.90 3.79
N ALA A 152 -15.61 -6.20 5.07
CA ALA A 152 -15.02 -5.31 6.06
C ALA A 152 -13.52 -5.03 5.82
N LEU A 153 -12.80 -5.90 5.09
CA LEU A 153 -11.41 -5.67 4.70
C LEU A 153 -11.27 -4.71 3.49
N TYR A 154 -12.28 -4.63 2.61
CA TYR A 154 -12.34 -3.63 1.53
C TYR A 154 -12.91 -2.29 2.01
N LYS A 155 -13.96 -2.34 2.84
CA LYS A 155 -14.61 -1.20 3.47
C LYS A 155 -15.38 -1.59 4.74
N VAL A 156 -15.23 -0.81 5.80
CA VAL A 156 -16.11 -0.80 6.97
C VAL A 156 -17.20 0.26 6.80
N ASN A 157 -18.45 -0.14 7.01
CA ASN A 157 -19.56 0.77 7.29
C ASN A 157 -19.64 0.97 8.80
N TYR A 158 -19.12 2.07 9.34
CA TYR A 158 -19.41 2.42 10.74
C TYR A 158 -20.79 3.07 10.82
N ILE A 159 -21.80 2.29 11.22
CA ILE A 159 -23.08 2.78 11.75
C ILE A 159 -23.03 2.56 13.27
N GLY A 160 -22.86 3.62 14.06
CA GLY A 160 -23.05 3.59 15.51
C GLY A 160 -21.86 4.10 16.35
N SER A 161 -22.14 5.13 17.15
CA SER A 161 -21.63 5.54 18.48
C SER A 161 -20.13 5.49 18.86
N GLY A 162 -19.24 4.84 18.12
CA GLY A 162 -17.82 4.72 18.43
C GLY A 162 -16.97 5.95 18.10
N LYS A 163 -17.54 6.94 17.40
CA LYS A 163 -16.87 8.22 17.08
C LYS A 163 -16.51 9.05 18.32
N ILE A 164 -17.20 8.84 19.45
CA ILE A 164 -17.04 9.68 20.65
C ILE A 164 -15.91 9.17 21.56
N MET A 165 -15.60 7.87 21.54
CA MET A 165 -14.64 7.28 22.49
C MET A 165 -13.17 7.51 22.10
N LEU A 166 -12.85 7.56 20.80
CA LEU A 166 -11.47 7.83 20.34
C LEU A 166 -11.09 9.31 20.45
N THR A 167 -12.06 10.22 20.45
CA THR A 167 -11.86 11.68 20.57
C THR A 167 -11.56 12.11 22.01
N LEU A 168 -11.96 11.33 23.01
CA LEU A 168 -11.83 11.70 24.43
C LEU A 168 -10.52 11.22 25.09
N LEU A 169 -9.73 10.37 24.44
CA LEU A 169 -8.58 9.70 25.08
C LEU A 169 -7.20 10.17 24.60
N LEU A 170 -7.08 10.93 23.50
CA LEU A 170 -5.77 11.25 22.90
C LEU A 170 -5.57 12.70 22.39
N ASP A 171 -6.53 13.62 22.58
CA ASP A 171 -6.43 15.02 22.09
C ASP A 171 -5.95 15.16 20.63
N ILE A 172 -6.30 14.20 19.78
CA ILE A 172 -6.00 14.22 18.35
C ILE A 172 -7.07 15.06 17.65
N PRO A 173 -6.71 16.12 16.88
CA PRO A 173 -7.67 16.95 16.17
C PRO A 173 -8.61 16.12 15.29
N MET A 174 -9.91 16.41 15.30
CA MET A 174 -10.97 15.68 14.58
C MET A 174 -10.67 15.40 13.09
N GLU A 175 -9.83 16.23 12.45
CA GLU A 175 -9.40 16.04 11.06
C GLU A 175 -8.51 14.81 10.85
N GLN A 176 -7.75 14.38 11.87
CA GLN A 176 -6.82 13.24 11.78
C GLN A 176 -7.46 11.90 12.19
N CYS A 177 -8.56 11.92 12.94
CA CYS A 177 -9.30 10.72 13.37
C CYS A 177 -10.32 10.20 12.34
N ASN A 178 -10.33 10.74 11.11
CA ASN A 178 -11.39 10.47 10.13
C ASN A 178 -11.29 9.17 9.32
N ALA A 179 -10.27 8.33 9.50
CA ALA A 179 -10.13 7.14 8.67
C ALA A 179 -10.94 5.95 9.23
N ALA A 180 -12.11 5.71 8.65
CA ALA A 180 -12.69 4.36 8.61
C ALA A 180 -11.64 3.43 7.97
N LEU A 181 -10.83 2.79 8.82
CA LEU A 181 -9.64 2.02 8.44
C LEU A 181 -9.95 1.01 7.36
N ASN A 182 -9.47 1.20 6.13
CA ASN A 182 -9.42 0.12 5.13
C ASN A 182 -8.26 0.38 4.16
N ILE A 183 -7.44 -0.64 3.96
CA ILE A 183 -6.14 -0.63 3.27
C ILE A 183 -5.25 0.53 3.73
N VAL A 184 -4.51 0.30 4.81
CA VAL A 184 -3.54 1.23 5.38
C VAL A 184 -2.17 0.95 4.79
N LEU A 185 -1.51 2.01 4.32
CA LEU A 185 -0.15 1.93 3.80
C LEU A 185 0.87 2.11 4.92
N SER A 186 1.95 1.34 4.88
CA SER A 186 3.12 1.52 5.75
C SER A 186 4.41 1.33 4.95
N GLY A 187 5.50 1.93 5.45
CA GLY A 187 6.82 1.82 4.84
C GLY A 187 7.16 3.01 3.96
N GLY A 188 8.46 3.25 3.77
CA GLY A 188 8.95 4.39 2.99
C GLY A 188 8.59 4.30 1.50
N SER A 189 8.45 3.08 0.96
CA SER A 189 8.19 2.87 -0.46
C SER A 189 6.71 3.03 -0.84
N THR A 190 5.81 3.28 0.12
CA THR A 190 4.42 3.68 -0.17
C THR A 190 4.25 5.20 -0.32
N MET A 191 5.30 5.97 -0.01
CA MET A 191 5.27 7.44 0.03
C MET A 191 5.38 8.11 -1.34
N PHE A 192 5.48 7.33 -2.44
CA PHE A 192 5.49 7.93 -3.78
C PHE A 192 4.23 8.75 -4.00
N LYS A 193 4.39 9.93 -4.62
CA LYS A 193 3.25 10.79 -4.95
C LYS A 193 2.21 10.00 -5.77
N ASP A 194 0.94 10.16 -5.40
CA ASP A 194 -0.23 9.52 -6.02
C ASP A 194 -0.27 7.97 -5.93
N PHE A 195 0.62 7.32 -5.14
CA PHE A 195 0.64 5.86 -4.96
C PHE A 195 -0.69 5.30 -4.46
N HIS A 196 -1.23 5.88 -3.38
CA HIS A 196 -2.52 5.48 -2.81
C HIS A 196 -3.68 5.61 -3.81
N ARG A 197 -3.70 6.68 -4.62
CA ARG A 197 -4.76 6.92 -5.62
C ARG A 197 -4.70 5.88 -6.74
N ARG A 198 -3.49 5.58 -7.23
CA ARG A 198 -3.26 4.53 -8.22
C ARG A 198 -3.69 3.17 -7.69
N LEU A 199 -3.26 2.83 -6.46
CA LEU A 199 -3.61 1.58 -5.79
C LEU A 199 -5.12 1.43 -5.62
N GLN A 200 -5.81 2.46 -5.12
CA GLN A 200 -7.26 2.44 -4.95
C GLN A 200 -7.99 2.23 -6.27
N ARG A 201 -7.60 2.97 -7.31
CA ARG A 201 -8.21 2.89 -8.64
C ARG A 201 -8.05 1.49 -9.24
N ASP A 202 -6.83 0.96 -9.23
CA ASP A 202 -6.53 -0.31 -9.87
C ASP A 202 -7.14 -1.49 -9.08
N LEU A 203 -7.14 -1.41 -7.75
CA LEU A 203 -7.84 -2.38 -6.92
C LEU A 203 -9.36 -2.33 -7.14
N LYS A 204 -9.95 -1.12 -7.21
CA LYS A 204 -11.38 -0.95 -7.50
C LYS A 204 -11.76 -1.60 -8.83
N LYS A 205 -10.94 -1.45 -9.87
CA LYS A 205 -11.14 -2.14 -11.17
C LYS A 205 -11.15 -3.66 -11.03
N ILE A 206 -10.23 -4.24 -10.26
CA ILE A 206 -10.15 -5.70 -10.03
C ILE A 206 -11.39 -6.19 -9.28
N VAL A 207 -11.77 -5.47 -8.22
CA VAL A 207 -12.95 -5.80 -7.41
C VAL A 207 -14.22 -5.71 -8.26
N ASP A 208 -14.40 -4.64 -9.02
CA ASP A 208 -15.57 -4.45 -9.89
C ASP A 208 -15.67 -5.51 -10.97
N ALA A 209 -14.54 -5.85 -11.62
CA ALA A 209 -14.49 -6.91 -12.62
C ALA A 209 -14.88 -8.28 -12.01
N ARG A 210 -14.45 -8.57 -10.78
CA ARG A 210 -14.85 -9.80 -10.08
C ARG A 210 -16.34 -9.79 -9.73
N VAL A 211 -16.85 -8.69 -9.19
CA VAL A 211 -18.27 -8.56 -8.82
C VAL A 211 -19.14 -8.76 -10.06
N PHE A 212 -18.81 -8.06 -11.15
CA PHE A 212 -19.47 -8.21 -12.44
C PHE A 212 -19.43 -9.67 -12.96
N ALA A 213 -18.26 -10.31 -12.91
CA ALA A 213 -18.12 -11.71 -13.33
C ALA A 213 -18.92 -12.68 -12.44
N SER A 214 -19.12 -12.35 -11.16
CA SER A 214 -19.96 -13.15 -10.25
C SER A 214 -21.44 -12.98 -10.58
N GLU A 215 -21.90 -11.75 -10.83
CA GLU A 215 -23.28 -11.47 -11.22
C GLU A 215 -23.65 -12.14 -12.55
N ALA A 216 -22.77 -12.07 -13.54
CA ALA A 216 -22.96 -12.71 -14.84
C ALA A 216 -23.12 -14.24 -14.76
N ARG A 217 -22.59 -14.89 -13.72
CA ARG A 217 -22.74 -16.34 -13.49
C ARG A 217 -24.02 -16.71 -12.74
N LEU A 218 -24.57 -15.79 -11.94
CA LEU A 218 -25.73 -16.03 -11.08
C LEU A 218 -27.07 -15.70 -11.75
N GLY A 219 -27.07 -14.93 -12.84
CA GLY A 219 -28.26 -14.64 -13.63
C GLY A 219 -27.90 -14.34 -15.08
N GLY A 220 -28.25 -15.26 -15.99
CA GLY A 220 -28.14 -15.07 -17.43
C GLY A 220 -28.97 -13.88 -17.93
N GLU A 221 -28.56 -13.36 -19.09
CA GLU A 221 -28.95 -12.09 -19.72
C GLU A 221 -28.26 -10.84 -19.15
N VAL A 222 -27.12 -10.54 -19.77
CA VAL A 222 -26.48 -9.23 -19.77
C VAL A 222 -27.50 -8.19 -20.22
N LYS A 223 -28.17 -7.52 -19.27
CA LYS A 223 -28.81 -6.23 -19.55
C LYS A 223 -27.69 -5.20 -19.67
N ALA A 224 -27.20 -5.05 -20.89
CA ALA A 224 -26.40 -3.92 -21.33
C ALA A 224 -27.26 -2.63 -21.32
N GLU A 225 -27.81 -2.25 -20.18
CA GLU A 225 -28.53 -0.98 -20.01
C GLU A 225 -28.22 -0.40 -18.63
N CYS A 226 -27.03 0.19 -18.51
CA CYS A 226 -26.76 1.19 -17.48
C CYS A 226 -26.21 2.47 -18.12
N PHE A 227 -26.83 2.87 -19.24
CA PHE A 227 -26.60 4.18 -19.88
C PHE A 227 -27.88 5.02 -20.06
N PHE A 228 -29.08 4.54 -19.75
CA PHE A 228 -30.29 5.37 -19.80
C PHE A 228 -31.22 5.12 -18.61
N SER A 229 -31.16 6.03 -17.64
CA SER A 229 -32.24 6.28 -16.69
C SER A 229 -33.41 6.94 -17.42
N PHE A 230 -34.64 6.40 -17.35
CA PHE A 230 -35.94 7.10 -17.38
C PHE A 230 -37.05 6.04 -17.59
N PHE A 231 -37.70 5.58 -16.53
CA PHE A 231 -39.05 4.98 -16.44
C PHE A 231 -39.08 3.95 -15.31
N GLY A 232 -39.91 4.21 -14.30
CA GLY A 232 -40.05 3.37 -13.11
C GLY A 232 -41.00 2.19 -13.30
N ALA A 233 -40.72 1.15 -12.50
CA ALA A 233 -41.59 0.09 -11.92
C ALA A 233 -40.99 -1.33 -12.13
N PRO A 234 -41.44 -2.35 -11.37
CA PRO A 234 -41.50 -2.44 -9.92
C PRO A 234 -40.68 -3.63 -9.38
N SER A 235 -40.48 -3.60 -8.06
CA SER A 235 -39.82 -4.57 -7.18
C SER A 235 -40.11 -6.06 -7.46
N LEU A 236 -39.12 -6.74 -8.06
CA LEU A 236 -38.77 -8.12 -7.73
C LEU A 236 -37.51 -8.09 -6.88
N LEU A 237 -37.37 -9.03 -5.95
CA LEU A 237 -36.25 -9.16 -4.99
C LEU A 237 -34.92 -9.31 -5.77
N ASN A 238 -34.37 -8.17 -6.20
CA ASN A 238 -33.09 -8.10 -6.88
C ASN A 238 -32.04 -8.46 -5.84
N LEU A 239 -31.53 -9.69 -5.92
CA LEU A 239 -30.27 -10.09 -5.31
C LEU A 239 -29.12 -9.39 -6.08
N GLN A 240 -29.19 -8.06 -6.18
CA GLN A 240 -28.11 -7.24 -6.71
C GLN A 240 -26.99 -7.26 -5.68
N SER A 241 -25.81 -7.68 -6.11
CA SER A 241 -24.66 -7.64 -5.22
C SER A 241 -24.35 -6.18 -4.94
N HIS A 242 -24.24 -5.80 -3.66
CA HIS A 242 -23.94 -4.42 -3.34
C HIS A 242 -22.51 -4.10 -3.82
N PRO A 243 -22.31 -2.95 -4.48
CA PRO A 243 -20.98 -2.56 -4.96
C PRO A 243 -20.01 -2.53 -3.79
N VAL A 244 -18.86 -3.16 -3.99
CA VAL A 244 -17.78 -3.17 -3.01
C VAL A 244 -16.98 -1.88 -3.19
N GLU A 245 -17.00 -1.05 -2.16
CA GLU A 245 -16.20 0.16 -2.13
C GLU A 245 -14.78 -0.17 -1.66
N VAL A 246 -13.81 0.55 -2.23
CA VAL A 246 -12.40 0.38 -1.93
C VAL A 246 -11.88 1.73 -1.46
N ASN A 247 -11.33 1.76 -0.25
CA ASN A 247 -10.66 2.91 0.32
C ASN A 247 -9.19 2.54 0.54
N VAL A 248 -8.25 3.39 0.13
CA VAL A 248 -6.82 3.25 0.43
C VAL A 248 -6.38 4.50 1.15
N VAL A 249 -5.94 4.34 2.40
CA VAL A 249 -5.65 5.46 3.29
C VAL A 249 -4.16 5.80 3.22
N SER A 250 -3.88 7.06 2.85
CA SER A 250 -2.55 7.64 2.95
C SER A 250 -2.45 8.57 4.16
N HIS A 251 -1.31 8.56 4.86
CA HIS A 251 -1.11 9.42 6.03
C HIS A 251 0.35 9.91 6.16
N PRO A 252 0.62 11.06 6.82
CA PRO A 252 1.96 11.65 6.88
C PRO A 252 3.01 10.77 7.56
N ILE A 253 2.59 9.93 8.50
CA ILE A 253 3.47 9.09 9.33
C ILE A 253 3.74 7.68 8.75
N GLN A 254 3.44 7.42 7.47
CA GLN A 254 3.59 6.09 6.82
C GLN A 254 4.98 5.48 6.99
N ARG A 255 6.02 6.31 6.82
CA ARG A 255 7.42 5.90 6.91
C ARG A 255 7.75 5.22 8.24
N PHE A 256 7.10 5.64 9.32
CA PHE A 256 7.35 5.15 10.67
C PHE A 256 6.06 4.64 11.34
N ALA A 257 5.06 4.25 10.55
CA ALA A 257 3.72 3.95 11.09
C ALA A 257 3.74 2.85 12.14
N VAL A 258 4.58 1.82 11.92
CA VAL A 258 4.78 0.71 12.87
C VAL A 258 5.37 1.21 14.19
N TRP A 259 6.43 2.03 14.12
CA TRP A 259 7.08 2.60 15.30
C TRP A 259 6.19 3.59 16.05
N PHE A 260 5.45 4.41 15.31
CA PHE A 260 4.47 5.32 15.89
C PHE A 260 3.35 4.55 16.59
N GLY A 261 2.78 3.53 15.94
CA GLY A 261 1.76 2.67 16.54
C GLY A 261 2.26 1.97 17.81
N GLY A 262 3.51 1.47 17.79
CA GLY A 262 4.17 0.91 18.96
C GLY A 262 4.34 1.92 20.09
N SER A 263 4.73 3.17 19.78
CA SER A 263 4.87 4.24 20.77
C SER A 263 3.53 4.63 21.41
N VAL A 264 2.47 4.72 20.61
CA VAL A 264 1.12 5.02 21.10
C VAL A 264 0.65 3.90 22.02
N LEU A 265 0.80 2.63 21.58
CA LEU A 265 0.44 1.47 22.37
C LEU A 265 1.23 1.41 23.69
N ALA A 266 2.55 1.61 23.64
CA ALA A 266 3.43 1.59 24.80
C ALA A 266 3.16 2.72 25.81
N SER A 267 2.42 3.76 25.40
CA SER A 267 2.03 4.87 26.26
C SER A 267 0.72 4.61 27.01
N THR A 268 0.02 3.51 26.71
CA THR A 268 -1.22 3.13 27.39
C THR A 268 -0.93 2.34 28.67
N PRO A 269 -1.71 2.51 29.76
CA PRO A 269 -1.56 1.70 30.97
C PRO A 269 -1.72 0.19 30.73
N GLU A 270 -2.60 -0.18 29.78
CA GLU A 270 -2.89 -1.56 29.40
C GLU A 270 -1.66 -2.28 28.85
N PHE A 271 -0.74 -1.55 28.22
CA PHE A 271 0.51 -2.12 27.72
C PHE A 271 1.36 -2.71 28.84
N PHE A 272 1.48 -2.03 29.98
CA PHE A 272 2.28 -2.52 31.10
C PHE A 272 1.65 -3.76 31.74
N ALA A 273 0.31 -3.82 31.80
CA ALA A 273 -0.41 -4.98 32.30
C ALA A 273 -0.27 -6.21 31.38
N ALA A 274 -0.03 -6.00 30.10
CA ALA A 274 0.11 -7.05 29.10
C ALA A 274 1.57 -7.46 28.81
N CYS A 275 2.55 -6.73 29.36
CA CYS A 275 3.97 -7.06 29.23
C CYS A 275 4.35 -8.23 30.15
N HIS A 276 5.14 -9.16 29.62
CA HIS A 276 5.82 -10.17 30.43
C HIS A 276 6.96 -9.52 31.23
N THR A 277 6.95 -9.69 32.54
CA THR A 277 7.98 -9.18 33.44
C THR A 277 9.24 -10.05 33.37
N LYS A 278 10.36 -9.47 33.80
CA LYS A 278 11.63 -10.21 33.91
C LYS A 278 11.51 -11.42 34.85
N ALA A 279 10.81 -11.27 35.98
CA ALA A 279 10.62 -12.35 36.95
C ALA A 279 9.84 -13.52 36.34
N GLU A 280 8.75 -13.24 35.61
CA GLU A 280 7.99 -14.28 34.90
C GLU A 280 8.84 -14.99 33.85
N TYR A 281 9.68 -14.25 33.11
CA TYR A 281 10.57 -14.87 32.13
C TYR A 281 11.63 -15.76 32.79
N GLU A 282 12.17 -15.37 33.94
CA GLU A 282 13.15 -16.17 34.68
C GLU A 282 12.52 -17.46 35.25
N GLU A 283 11.24 -17.42 35.65
CA GLU A 283 10.51 -18.57 36.19
C GLU A 283 9.99 -19.53 35.10
N TYR A 284 9.33 -19.01 34.07
CA TYR A 284 8.62 -19.80 33.06
C TYR A 284 9.37 -19.92 31.72
N GLY A 285 10.48 -19.18 31.57
CA GLY A 285 11.31 -19.16 30.37
C GLY A 285 10.62 -18.55 29.16
N ALA A 286 11.20 -18.79 27.98
CA ALA A 286 10.72 -18.23 26.70
C ALA A 286 9.32 -18.72 26.27
N SER A 287 8.71 -19.66 26.99
CA SER A 287 7.39 -20.19 26.68
C SER A 287 6.30 -19.10 26.75
N ILE A 288 6.41 -18.17 27.69
CA ILE A 288 5.45 -17.07 27.89
C ILE A 288 5.45 -16.09 26.71
N CYS A 289 6.60 -15.88 26.07
CA CYS A 289 6.76 -14.98 24.93
C CYS A 289 6.12 -15.51 23.63
N ARG A 290 5.62 -16.76 23.61
CA ARG A 290 4.92 -17.32 22.45
C ARG A 290 3.56 -16.67 22.19
N THR A 291 2.96 -16.07 23.22
CA THR A 291 1.69 -15.37 23.12
C THR A 291 1.78 -14.03 23.83
N ASN A 292 1.37 -12.95 23.15
CA ASN A 292 1.27 -11.63 23.76
C ASN A 292 -0.21 -11.25 23.98
N PRO A 293 -0.65 -11.04 25.24
CA PRO A 293 -2.04 -10.71 25.56
C PRO A 293 -2.42 -9.28 25.18
N VAL A 294 -1.47 -8.43 24.79
CA VAL A 294 -1.71 -7.04 24.29
C VAL A 294 -2.81 -7.00 23.22
N PHE A 295 -2.95 -8.06 22.41
CA PHE A 295 -3.97 -8.15 21.36
C PHE A 295 -5.29 -8.79 21.81
N LYS A 296 -5.42 -9.20 23.08
CA LYS A 296 -6.60 -9.90 23.61
C LYS A 296 -7.55 -9.01 24.42
N GLY A 297 -7.16 -7.80 24.82
CA GLY A 297 -7.89 -7.00 25.82
C GLY A 297 -8.39 -5.61 25.38
N MET A 298 -8.39 -5.27 24.09
CA MET A 298 -8.95 -3.98 23.61
C MET A 298 -10.44 -4.05 23.23
N TYR A 299 -11.19 -4.98 23.85
CA TYR A 299 -12.65 -5.12 23.71
C TYR A 299 -13.27 -5.54 25.04
#